data_AF-A0A9N9J940-F1
#
_entry.id   AF-A0A9N9J940-F1
#
_cell.length_a   1.000
_cell.length_b   1.000
_cell.length_c   1.000
_cell.angle_alpha   90.00
_cell.angle_beta   90.00
_cell.angle_gamma   90.00
#
_symmetry.space_group_name_H-M   'P 1'
#
loop_
_entity.id
_entity.type
_entity.pdbx_description
1 polymer ?
#
loop_
_entity_poly.entity_id
_entity_poly.type
_entity_poly.pdbx_seq_one_letter_code
_entity_poly.pdbx_strand_id
1 'polypeptide(L)'
;MDFFRHPPVIVCGQPFHPDPRGLGVMIAPDVAVYPSNAFVSRPPTDLRPPYVFIPPSDVDGNSHARVICEVAIGQSIGRLKQKCFTWMQEQYVRAVISIKILDPRR
;
A
#
# COMPACT_ATOMS: atom_id res chain seq x y z
N MET A 1 -24.13 18.79 11.48
CA MET A 1 -23.63 17.84 10.46
C MET A 1 -22.13 17.72 10.69
N ASP A 2 -21.68 16.57 11.17
CA ASP A 2 -20.31 16.38 11.65
C ASP A 2 -19.35 16.14 10.47
N PHE A 3 -18.51 17.14 10.16
CA PHE A 3 -17.42 17.03 9.19
C PHE A 3 -16.35 15.98 9.57
N PHE A 4 -16.42 15.40 10.77
CA PHE A 4 -15.46 14.40 11.26
C PHE A 4 -15.71 12.96 10.78
N ARG A 5 -16.82 12.66 10.10
CA ARG A 5 -17.15 11.27 9.73
C ARG A 5 -16.43 10.73 8.49
N HIS A 6 -15.72 11.56 7.74
CA HIS A 6 -15.00 11.15 6.54
C HIS A 6 -13.63 11.84 6.51
N PRO A 7 -12.62 11.32 7.23
CA PRO A 7 -11.29 11.89 7.15
C PRO A 7 -10.82 11.84 5.69
N PRO A 8 -10.09 12.84 5.18
CA PRO A 8 -9.63 12.86 3.79
C PRO A 8 -8.59 11.77 3.50
N VAL A 9 -7.94 11.27 4.55
CA VAL A 9 -6.89 10.25 4.50
C VAL A 9 -7.28 9.11 5.42
N ILE A 10 -7.01 7.89 4.98
CA ILE A 10 -7.13 6.69 5.79
C ILE A 10 -5.76 6.02 5.86
N VAL A 11 -5.48 5.40 7.00
CA VAL A 11 -4.24 4.67 7.26
C VAL A 11 -4.61 3.25 7.66
N CYS A 12 -4.08 2.25 6.95
CA CYS A 12 -4.20 0.84 7.33
C CYS A 12 -2.86 0.25 7.70
N GLY A 13 -2.86 -0.60 8.72
CA GLY A 13 -1.78 -1.55 8.93
C GLY A 13 -1.95 -2.76 8.01
N GLN A 14 -0.87 -3.21 7.40
CA GLN A 14 -0.78 -4.48 6.67
C GLN A 14 -1.88 -4.81 5.62
N PRO A 15 -2.34 -3.87 4.77
CA PRO A 15 -3.22 -4.23 3.66
C PRO A 15 -2.48 -5.05 2.59
N PHE A 16 -3.12 -6.06 2.02
CA PHE A 16 -2.52 -6.86 0.95
C PHE A 16 -2.74 -6.23 -0.42
N HIS A 17 -1.68 -6.14 -1.21
CA HIS A 17 -1.67 -5.67 -2.59
C HIS A 17 -1.09 -6.74 -3.51
N PRO A 18 -1.52 -6.81 -4.78
CA PRO A 18 -0.83 -7.59 -5.80
C PRO A 18 0.64 -7.16 -5.90
N ASP A 19 1.55 -8.12 -6.14
CA ASP A 19 2.95 -7.79 -6.34
C ASP A 19 3.12 -6.92 -7.61
N PRO A 20 3.77 -5.75 -7.49
CA PRO A 20 4.01 -4.83 -8.61
C PRO A 20 4.78 -5.46 -9.77
N ARG A 21 5.49 -6.56 -9.52
CA ARG A 21 6.24 -7.32 -10.54
C ARG A 21 5.37 -8.29 -11.33
N GLY A 22 4.08 -8.42 -11.01
CA GLY A 22 3.15 -9.30 -11.72
C GLY A 22 3.42 -10.79 -11.50
N LEU A 23 4.05 -11.17 -10.39
CA LEU A 23 4.41 -12.56 -10.08
C LEU A 23 3.24 -13.42 -9.57
N GLY A 24 2.02 -12.89 -9.53
CA GLY A 24 0.84 -13.59 -9.02
C GLY A 24 0.87 -13.85 -7.50
N VAL A 25 1.77 -13.18 -6.77
CA VAL A 25 1.85 -13.23 -5.30
C VAL A 25 1.34 -11.93 -4.70
N MET A 26 0.92 -11.98 -3.45
CA MET A 26 0.48 -10.81 -2.69
C MET A 26 1.60 -10.32 -1.78
N ILE A 27 1.71 -9.01 -1.62
CA ILE A 27 2.63 -8.37 -0.69
C ILE A 27 1.88 -7.38 0.18
N ALA A 28 2.35 -7.17 1.41
CA ALA A 28 1.77 -6.21 2.34
C ALA A 28 2.87 -5.26 2.87
N PRO A 29 2.59 -3.94 2.92
CA PRO A 29 3.42 -2.99 3.65
C PRO A 29 3.14 -3.13 5.15
N ASP A 30 3.96 -2.51 5.99
CA ASP A 30 3.62 -2.43 7.41
C ASP A 30 2.47 -1.45 7.64
N VAL A 31 2.52 -0.31 6.93
CA VAL A 31 1.45 0.69 6.91
C VAL A 31 1.26 1.22 5.49
N ALA A 32 0.00 1.38 5.08
CA ALA A 32 -0.38 2.07 3.85
C ALA A 32 -1.28 3.26 4.15
N VAL A 33 -1.10 4.32 3.37
CA VAL A 33 -1.90 5.55 3.44
C VAL A 33 -2.60 5.76 2.12
N TYR A 34 -3.92 5.89 2.15
CA TYR A 34 -4.76 6.03 0.97
C TYR A 34 -5.76 7.19 1.13
N PRO A 35 -6.23 7.78 0.01
CA PRO A 35 -7.29 8.77 0.06
C PRO A 35 -8.58 8.11 0.52
N SER A 36 -9.41 8.87 1.23
CA SER A 36 -10.74 8.41 1.60
C SER A 36 -11.67 8.28 0.40
N ASN A 37 -12.56 7.31 0.48
CA ASN A 37 -13.54 7.01 -0.56
C ASN A 37 -14.56 8.15 -0.77
N ALA A 38 -14.67 9.07 0.21
CA ALA A 38 -15.45 10.30 0.05
C ALA A 38 -14.86 11.26 -1.00
N PHE A 39 -13.56 11.15 -1.29
CA PHE A 39 -12.84 12.04 -2.20
C PHE A 39 -12.32 11.31 -3.44
N VAL A 40 -11.95 10.03 -3.30
CA VAL A 40 -11.48 9.17 -4.40
C VAL A 40 -12.22 7.85 -4.32
N SER A 41 -13.18 7.67 -5.24
CA SER A 41 -13.99 6.45 -5.28
C SER A 41 -13.14 5.21 -5.46
N ARG A 42 -13.58 4.10 -4.86
CA ARG A 42 -12.96 2.80 -5.02
C ARG A 42 -13.01 2.36 -6.49
N PRO A 43 -12.04 1.56 -6.95
CA PRO A 43 -12.14 0.88 -8.24
C PRO A 43 -13.42 0.01 -8.27
N PRO A 44 -14.19 -0.02 -9.37
CA PRO A 44 -15.35 -0.90 -9.49
C PRO A 44 -14.93 -2.37 -9.31
N THR A 45 -15.55 -3.07 -8.36
CA THR A 45 -15.24 -4.48 -8.02
C THR A 45 -15.97 -5.49 -8.93
N ASP A 46 -16.96 -5.03 -9.69
CA ASP A 46 -17.91 -5.81 -10.48
C ASP A 46 -17.50 -6.05 -11.95
N LEU A 47 -16.35 -5.54 -12.37
CA LEU A 47 -15.80 -5.80 -13.70
C LEU A 47 -15.15 -7.20 -13.75
N ARG A 48 -15.93 -8.20 -14.17
CA ARG A 48 -15.40 -9.51 -14.60
C ARG A 48 -14.41 -9.33 -15.77
N PRO A 49 -13.40 -10.21 -15.92
CA PRO A 49 -12.47 -10.19 -17.05
C PRO A 49 -13.22 -10.14 -18.39
N PRO A 50 -12.74 -9.37 -19.41
CA PRO A 50 -11.33 -9.17 -19.71
C PRO A 50 -10.91 -7.69 -19.80
N TYR A 51 -11.18 -6.88 -18.77
CA TYR A 51 -10.72 -5.48 -18.77
C TYR A 51 -9.46 -5.30 -17.92
N VAL A 52 -8.36 -5.11 -18.66
CA VAL A 52 -6.96 -4.88 -18.29
C VAL A 52 -6.71 -3.60 -17.46
N PHE A 53 -7.74 -3.01 -16.86
CA PHE A 53 -7.66 -1.67 -16.26
C PHE A 53 -8.48 -1.50 -14.98
N ILE A 54 -8.67 -2.54 -14.16
CA ILE A 54 -9.04 -2.29 -12.77
C ILE A 54 -7.80 -1.69 -12.12
N PRO A 55 -7.81 -0.42 -11.70
CA PRO A 55 -6.64 0.14 -11.07
C PRO A 55 -6.46 -0.64 -9.73
N PRO A 56 -5.26 -1.18 -9.43
CA PRO A 56 -5.03 -2.07 -8.28
C PRO A 56 -5.48 -1.50 -6.92
N SER A 57 -6.63 -1.93 -6.42
CA SER A 57 -7.02 -1.74 -5.02
C SER A 57 -6.27 -2.73 -4.12
N ASP A 58 -6.31 -2.51 -2.81
CA ASP A 58 -6.00 -3.61 -1.89
C ASP A 58 -7.09 -4.70 -1.95
N VAL A 59 -6.83 -5.83 -1.30
CA VAL A 59 -7.78 -6.96 -1.24
C VAL A 59 -9.13 -6.62 -0.62
N ASP A 60 -9.21 -5.55 0.17
CA ASP A 60 -10.43 -5.08 0.83
C ASP A 60 -11.18 -4.05 -0.03
N GLY A 61 -10.68 -3.80 -1.25
CA GLY A 61 -11.24 -2.86 -2.22
C GLY A 61 -10.97 -1.40 -1.87
N ASN A 62 -10.06 -1.09 -0.95
CA ASN A 62 -9.69 0.30 -0.67
C ASN A 62 -8.97 0.92 -1.86
N SER A 63 -9.13 2.23 -2.00
CA SER A 63 -8.37 3.04 -2.93
C SER A 63 -6.87 2.82 -2.77
N HIS A 64 -6.13 3.04 -3.86
CA HIS A 64 -4.69 2.85 -3.92
C HIS A 64 -3.93 3.54 -2.80
N ALA A 65 -2.96 2.82 -2.24
CA ALA A 65 -1.97 3.41 -1.37
C ALA A 65 -1.16 4.49 -2.12
N ARG A 66 -1.10 5.69 -1.56
CA ARG A 66 -0.28 6.81 -2.05
C ARG A 66 1.06 6.86 -1.34
N VAL A 67 1.08 6.45 -0.08
CA VAL A 67 2.31 6.34 0.71
C VAL A 67 2.36 4.96 1.32
N ILE A 68 3.52 4.32 1.21
CA ILE A 68 3.83 3.05 1.85
C ILE A 68 4.87 3.29 2.94
N CYS A 69 4.64 2.74 4.12
CA CYS A 69 5.64 2.68 5.18
C CYS A 69 6.04 1.24 5.48
N GLU A 70 7.35 1.02 5.49
CA GLU A 70 8.01 -0.25 5.72
C GLU A 70 8.81 -0.18 7.02
N VAL A 71 8.60 -1.14 7.91
CA VAL A 71 9.23 -1.20 9.22
C VAL A 71 9.99 -2.52 9.36
N ALA A 72 11.32 -2.45 9.21
CA ALA A 72 12.18 -3.61 9.26
C ALA A 72 12.64 -3.92 10.69
N ILE A 73 11.95 -4.85 11.35
CA ILE A 73 12.40 -5.48 12.60
C ILE A 73 13.14 -6.78 12.23
N GLY A 74 14.43 -6.90 12.60
CA GLY A 74 15.26 -8.07 12.28
C GLY A 74 15.61 -8.29 10.80
N GLN A 75 14.87 -7.71 9.85
CA GLN A 75 15.15 -7.85 8.41
C GLN A 75 16.44 -7.12 8.00
N SER A 76 17.17 -7.66 7.03
CA SER A 76 18.37 -6.99 6.49
C SER A 76 18.01 -5.69 5.78
N ILE A 77 18.95 -4.74 5.75
CA ILE A 77 18.80 -3.49 4.99
C ILE A 77 18.56 -3.78 3.50
N GLY A 78 19.20 -4.84 2.97
CA GLY A 78 19.00 -5.27 1.59
C GLY A 78 17.54 -5.67 1.30
N ARG A 79 16.92 -6.45 2.20
CA ARG A 79 15.51 -6.85 2.05
C ARG A 79 14.57 -5.65 2.17
N LEU A 80 14.82 -4.74 3.12
CA LEU A 80 14.04 -3.51 3.26
C LEU A 80 14.12 -2.66 1.99
N LYS A 81 15.33 -2.44 1.47
CA LYS A 81 15.56 -1.69 0.23
C LYS A 81 14.84 -2.33 -0.95
N GLN A 82 14.87 -3.66 -1.05
CA GLN A 82 14.16 -4.40 -2.09
C GLN A 82 12.65 -4.18 -2.00
N LYS A 83 12.04 -4.31 -0.81
CA LYS A 83 10.59 -4.01 -0.63
C LYS A 83 10.27 -2.59 -1.08
N CYS A 84 11.07 -1.60 -0.67
CA CYS A 84 10.85 -0.21 -1.08
C CYS A 84 10.93 -0.02 -2.59
N PHE A 85 11.91 -0.62 -3.26
CA PHE A 85 12.00 -0.57 -4.72
C PHE A 85 10.80 -1.21 -5.40
N THR A 86 10.34 -2.35 -4.88
CA THR A 86 9.14 -3.01 -5.38
C THR A 86 7.93 -2.09 -5.29
N TRP A 87 7.69 -1.44 -4.16
CA TRP A 87 6.58 -0.47 -4.02
C TRP A 87 6.68 0.72 -4.97
N MET A 88 7.90 1.23 -5.22
CA MET A 88 8.09 2.33 -6.15
C MET A 88 7.84 1.96 -7.61
N GLN A 89 7.70 0.67 -7.96
CA GLN A 89 7.25 0.27 -9.30
C GLN A 89 5.75 0.52 -9.52
N GLU A 90 4.98 0.72 -8.45
CA GLU A 90 3.55 1.01 -8.56
C GLU A 90 3.30 2.47 -8.93
N GLN A 91 2.63 2.67 -10.06
CA GLN A 91 2.31 4.01 -10.60
C GLN A 91 1.51 4.90 -9.63
N TYR A 92 0.78 4.30 -8.68
CA TYR A 92 -0.05 5.02 -7.73
C TYR A 92 0.66 5.33 -6.41
N VAL A 93 1.79 4.66 -6.12
CA VAL A 93 2.63 4.96 -4.95
C VAL A 93 3.45 6.20 -5.26
N ARG A 94 3.29 7.24 -4.44
CA ARG A 94 3.99 8.53 -4.59
C ARG A 94 5.22 8.64 -3.70
N ALA A 95 5.19 7.96 -2.55
CA ALA A 95 6.31 7.94 -1.62
C ALA A 95 6.40 6.60 -0.89
N VAL A 96 7.63 6.22 -0.54
CA VAL A 96 7.90 5.09 0.34
C VAL A 96 8.78 5.57 1.48
N ILE A 97 8.34 5.34 2.72
CA ILE A 97 9.08 5.62 3.95
C ILE A 97 9.57 4.30 4.51
N SER A 98 10.86 4.19 4.80
CA SER A 98 11.43 2.98 5.38
C SER A 98 12.10 3.26 6.71
N ILE A 99 11.78 2.45 7.71
CA ILE A 99 12.28 2.56 9.07
C ILE A 99 12.97 1.24 9.39
N LYS A 100 14.29 1.30 9.64
CA LYS A 100 15.05 0.15 10.12
C LYS A 100 15.17 0.23 11.63
N ILE A 101 14.58 -0.73 12.33
CA ILE A 101 14.80 -0.89 13.77
C ILE A 101 16.08 -1.72 13.93
N LEU A 102 17.10 -1.09 14.53
CA LEU A 102 18.37 -1.72 14.86
C LEU A 102 18.28 -2.30 16.28
N ASP A 103 18.88 -3.47 16.47
CA ASP A 103 19.04 -3.99 17.83
C ASP A 103 19.91 -3.04 18.66
N PRO A 104 19.67 -2.94 19.97
CA PRO A 104 20.55 -2.18 20.86
C PRO A 104 21.99 -2.66 20.69
N ARG A 105 22.92 -1.71 20.60
CA ARG A 105 24.34 -2.03 20.75
C ARG A 105 24.53 -2.57 22.17
N ARG A 106 24.91 -3.84 22.29
CA ARG A 106 25.30 -4.44 23.56
C ARG A 106 26.58 -3.82 24.09
#